data_AF-A0AA96TNQ1-F1
#
_entry.id   AF-A0AA96TNQ1-F1
#
_cell.length_a   1.000
_cell.length_b   1.000
_cell.length_c   1.000
_cell.angle_alpha   90.00
_cell.angle_beta   90.00
_cell.angle_gamma   90.00
#
_symmetry.space_group_name_H-M   'P 1'
#
loop_
_entity.id
_entity.type
_entity.pdbx_description
1 polymer ?
#
loop_
_entity_poly.entity_id
_entity_poly.type
_entity_poly.pdbx_seq_one_letter_code
_entity_poly.pdbx_strand_id
1 'polypeptide(L)'
;MTQQGIRIAIADHNGTLRLLTKIVGLSDGGFAVTAPYHSARQGFLMKFPVDYSRSELMLPTADVVPYTADDRVKLSLHLDGFVQFSGERQGRIVSGRDGDGQPKGLGLIANRLTSPLATDGPTFGLLAWGLDDYKEQVRIRDTLAFGGHDVYYRDCTLGDWSACIIEGFVYPRSYLSQGVLSGGRLVLPRRFPHYQGPRHTSGLFTPTRNPLLDMQGALLNLTLVDVGSPYIVIGLLVSRATHGFPSTSGFTLNSPSDMRHALAAVYPNPTGTSDHEEDGRVRSLNYTGQNQAPSA
;
A
#
# COMPACT_ATOMS: atom_id res chain seq x y z
N MET A 1 -8.99 -24.74 -5.48
CA MET A 1 -7.53 -24.60 -5.30
C MET A 1 -7.24 -23.14 -4.99
N THR A 2 -6.68 -22.82 -3.82
CA THR A 2 -6.17 -21.47 -3.55
C THR A 2 -4.98 -21.19 -4.46
N GLN A 3 -5.08 -20.18 -5.32
CA GLN A 3 -3.95 -19.73 -6.13
C GLN A 3 -2.75 -19.41 -5.21
N GLN A 4 -1.58 -19.88 -5.60
CA GLN A 4 -0.33 -19.62 -4.88
C GLN A 4 0.02 -18.14 -5.05
N GLY A 5 -0.38 -17.32 -4.08
CA GLY A 5 -0.10 -15.88 -4.14
C GLY A 5 1.39 -15.55 -4.03
N ILE A 6 1.75 -14.35 -4.49
CA ILE A 6 3.11 -13.86 -4.66
C ILE A 6 3.54 -13.12 -3.40
N ARG A 7 4.66 -13.52 -2.79
CA ARG A 7 5.25 -12.84 -1.64
C ARG A 7 6.05 -11.63 -2.09
N ILE A 8 5.99 -10.54 -1.35
CA ILE A 8 6.76 -9.33 -1.61
C ILE A 8 7.74 -9.11 -0.47
N ALA A 9 9.03 -9.06 -0.81
CA ALA A 9 10.11 -8.79 0.12
C ALA A 9 10.90 -7.55 -0.28
N ILE A 10 11.47 -6.85 0.69
CA ILE A 10 12.29 -5.65 0.48
C ILE A 10 13.60 -5.81 1.24
N ALA A 11 14.73 -5.48 0.61
CA ALA A 11 16.03 -5.46 1.29
C ALA A 11 16.07 -4.36 2.36
N ASP A 12 16.59 -4.61 3.56
CA ASP A 12 16.87 -3.56 4.55
C ASP A 12 18.21 -2.85 4.28
N HIS A 13 18.66 -2.01 5.22
CA HIS A 13 19.95 -1.30 5.14
C HIS A 13 21.15 -2.25 5.06
N ASN A 14 21.02 -3.47 5.57
CA ASN A 14 22.06 -4.50 5.56
C ASN A 14 21.98 -5.41 4.33
N GLY A 15 21.02 -5.16 3.43
CA GLY A 15 20.75 -6.01 2.26
C GLY A 15 19.93 -7.26 2.59
N THR A 16 19.49 -7.45 3.84
CA THR A 16 18.69 -8.61 4.24
C THR A 16 17.26 -8.47 3.74
N LEU A 17 16.73 -9.49 3.08
CA LEU A 17 15.36 -9.47 2.55
C LEU A 17 14.34 -9.65 3.67
N ARG A 18 13.43 -8.69 3.80
CA ARG A 18 12.33 -8.68 4.78
C ARG A 18 11.01 -8.91 4.10
N LEU A 19 10.27 -9.94 4.53
CA LEU A 19 8.95 -10.28 3.98
C LEU A 19 7.90 -9.29 4.51
N LEU A 20 7.31 -8.50 3.61
CA LEU A 20 6.32 -7.50 4.00
C LEU A 20 4.91 -7.97 3.74
N THR A 21 4.58 -8.42 2.54
CA THR A 21 3.19 -8.77 2.21
C THR A 21 3.13 -9.92 1.23
N LYS A 22 1.91 -10.38 0.97
CA LYS A 22 1.57 -11.36 -0.05
C LYS A 22 0.33 -10.87 -0.79
N ILE A 23 0.38 -10.93 -2.11
CA ILE A 23 -0.73 -10.63 -3.02
C ILE A 23 -1.30 -11.96 -3.51
N VAL A 24 -2.62 -12.14 -3.38
CA VAL A 24 -3.31 -13.40 -3.73
C VAL A 24 -4.47 -13.10 -4.66
N GLY A 25 -4.57 -13.78 -5.79
CA GLY A 25 -5.75 -13.70 -6.67
C GLY A 25 -7.00 -14.27 -5.99
N LEU A 26 -8.15 -13.67 -6.28
CA LEU A 26 -9.46 -14.12 -5.80
C LEU A 26 -10.22 -14.85 -6.92
N SER A 27 -11.17 -15.69 -6.54
CA SER A 27 -11.94 -16.51 -7.49
C SER A 27 -12.82 -15.70 -8.44
N ASP A 28 -13.21 -14.49 -8.04
CA ASP A 28 -13.99 -13.54 -8.85
C ASP A 28 -13.10 -12.70 -9.79
N GLY A 29 -11.79 -12.96 -9.82
CA GLY A 29 -10.82 -12.20 -10.61
C GLY A 29 -10.28 -10.94 -9.92
N GLY A 30 -10.70 -10.65 -8.69
CA GLY A 30 -10.08 -9.66 -7.81
C GLY A 30 -8.75 -10.14 -7.22
N PHE A 31 -8.27 -9.44 -6.19
CA PHE A 31 -7.08 -9.83 -5.44
C PHE A 31 -7.17 -9.42 -3.98
N ALA A 32 -6.28 -9.97 -3.14
CA ALA A 32 -6.13 -9.58 -1.76
C ALA A 32 -4.67 -9.30 -1.41
N VAL A 33 -4.44 -8.33 -0.54
CA VAL A 33 -3.13 -7.97 0.02
C VAL A 33 -3.14 -8.29 1.50
N THR A 34 -2.24 -9.16 1.94
CA THR A 34 -2.12 -9.51 3.36
C THR A 34 -1.41 -8.40 4.12
N ALA A 35 -1.89 -8.09 5.32
CA ALA A 35 -1.14 -7.22 6.22
C ALA A 35 0.21 -7.86 6.58
N PRO A 36 1.27 -7.05 6.76
CA PRO A 36 2.55 -7.58 7.17
C PRO A 36 2.52 -8.35 8.47
N TYR A 37 3.45 -9.31 8.55
CA TYR A 37 3.72 -9.98 9.81
C TYR A 37 4.71 -9.18 10.62
N HIS A 38 4.22 -8.64 11.73
CA HIS A 38 5.02 -7.91 12.70
C HIS A 38 5.01 -8.61 14.05
N SER A 39 6.15 -8.57 14.74
CA SER A 39 6.45 -9.22 16.02
C SER A 39 5.51 -8.92 17.21
N ALA A 40 4.94 -7.71 17.37
CA ALA A 40 4.07 -7.41 18.52
C ALA A 40 2.60 -7.78 18.31
N ARG A 41 2.24 -8.36 17.16
CA ARG A 41 1.02 -9.16 16.96
C ARG A 41 -0.32 -8.48 17.25
N GLN A 42 -0.41 -7.15 17.38
CA GLN A 42 -1.67 -6.44 17.60
C GLN A 42 -1.72 -5.11 16.85
N GLY A 43 -2.85 -4.85 16.18
CA GLY A 43 -3.11 -3.60 15.46
C GLY A 43 -4.60 -3.29 15.45
N PHE A 44 -5.01 -2.35 14.62
CA PHE A 44 -6.42 -2.01 14.44
C PHE A 44 -6.75 -1.79 12.97
N LEU A 45 -8.01 -2.06 12.65
CA LEU A 45 -8.63 -1.78 11.37
C LEU A 45 -9.55 -0.58 11.57
N MET A 46 -9.73 0.20 10.53
CA MET A 46 -10.66 1.31 10.59
C MET A 46 -11.24 1.61 9.23
N LYS A 47 -12.48 2.11 9.24
CA LYS A 47 -13.12 2.77 8.11
C LYS A 47 -13.23 4.23 8.50
N PHE A 48 -12.59 5.11 7.75
CA PHE A 48 -12.49 6.51 8.12
C PHE A 48 -12.96 7.42 6.98
N PRO A 49 -13.57 8.58 7.29
CA PRO A 49 -13.98 9.53 6.27
C PRO A 49 -12.75 10.17 5.59
N VAL A 50 -12.80 10.36 4.28
CA VAL A 50 -11.78 11.09 3.52
C VAL A 50 -12.30 12.46 3.13
N ASP A 51 -11.49 13.49 3.34
CA ASP A 51 -11.74 14.86 2.88
C ASP A 51 -10.56 15.31 2.02
N TYR A 52 -10.73 15.20 0.71
CA TYR A 52 -9.69 15.56 -0.28
C TYR A 52 -9.40 17.06 -0.35
N SER A 53 -10.19 17.92 0.32
CA SER A 53 -9.87 19.34 0.45
C SER A 53 -8.80 19.61 1.51
N ARG A 54 -8.47 18.62 2.35
CA ARG A 54 -7.48 18.73 3.41
C ARG A 54 -6.20 17.96 3.06
N SER A 55 -5.07 18.51 3.46
CA SER A 55 -3.76 17.85 3.35
C SER A 55 -3.52 16.82 4.46
N GLU A 56 -4.26 16.93 5.56
CA GLU A 56 -4.11 16.13 6.76
C GLU A 56 -5.45 15.59 7.23
N LEU A 57 -5.42 14.35 7.72
CA LEU A 57 -6.58 13.71 8.31
C LEU A 57 -6.26 13.27 9.74
N MET A 58 -7.12 13.72 10.66
CA MET A 58 -7.12 13.28 12.05
C MET A 58 -8.18 12.21 12.23
N LEU A 59 -7.78 11.04 12.71
CA LEU A 59 -8.67 9.89 12.83
C LEU A 59 -9.19 9.74 14.27
N PRO A 60 -10.52 9.78 14.49
CA PRO A 60 -11.10 9.46 15.79
C PRO A 60 -10.87 7.99 16.13
N THR A 61 -10.41 7.70 17.35
CA THR A 61 -10.21 6.31 17.80
C THR A 61 -11.51 5.55 18.05
N ALA A 62 -12.66 6.21 18.09
CA ALA A 62 -13.96 5.59 18.37
C ALA A 62 -14.44 4.61 17.29
N ASP A 63 -13.93 4.73 16.05
CA ASP A 63 -14.38 3.94 14.89
C ASP A 63 -13.39 2.81 14.51
N VAL A 64 -12.56 2.37 15.46
CA VAL A 64 -11.54 1.33 15.23
C VAL A 64 -12.01 -0.06 15.65
N VAL A 65 -11.68 -1.07 14.85
CA VAL A 65 -11.87 -2.49 15.14
C VAL A 65 -10.49 -3.10 15.42
N PRO A 66 -10.18 -3.50 16.67
CA PRO A 66 -8.89 -4.11 17.00
C PRO A 66 -8.74 -5.47 16.31
N TYR A 67 -7.51 -5.85 15.93
CA TYR A 67 -7.18 -7.19 15.45
C TYR A 67 -5.84 -7.67 16.02
N THR A 68 -5.64 -8.99 16.03
CA THR A 68 -4.38 -9.61 16.43
C THR A 68 -3.76 -10.36 15.25
N ALA A 69 -2.43 -10.54 15.24
CA ALA A 69 -1.74 -11.27 14.18
C ALA A 69 -1.98 -12.79 14.21
N ASP A 70 -2.68 -13.30 15.24
CA ASP A 70 -3.22 -14.67 15.21
C ASP A 70 -4.33 -14.83 14.18
N ASP A 71 -4.99 -13.72 13.85
CA ASP A 71 -5.96 -13.59 12.77
C ASP A 71 -5.46 -12.53 11.81
N ARG A 72 -4.39 -12.84 11.07
CA ARG A 72 -3.86 -11.95 10.05
C ARG A 72 -4.99 -11.45 9.16
N VAL A 73 -4.94 -10.16 8.85
CA VAL A 73 -5.95 -9.50 8.05
C VAL A 73 -5.47 -9.41 6.62
N LYS A 74 -6.41 -9.43 5.69
CA LYS A 74 -6.16 -9.14 4.28
C LYS A 74 -7.13 -8.08 3.81
N LEU A 75 -6.61 -7.12 3.05
CA LEU A 75 -7.41 -6.20 2.27
C LEU A 75 -7.81 -6.92 0.98
N SER A 76 -9.08 -7.24 0.83
CA SER A 76 -9.65 -7.87 -0.37
C SER A 76 -10.26 -6.79 -1.27
N LEU A 77 -9.91 -6.84 -2.54
CA LEU A 77 -10.44 -5.97 -3.59
C LEU A 77 -11.08 -6.85 -4.66
N HIS A 78 -12.40 -6.82 -4.72
CA HIS A 78 -13.21 -7.60 -5.62
C HIS A 78 -13.36 -6.88 -6.98
N LEU A 79 -13.63 -7.67 -8.03
CA LEU A 79 -13.68 -7.15 -9.40
C LEU A 79 -14.75 -6.07 -9.59
N ASP A 80 -15.86 -6.21 -8.86
CA ASP A 80 -17.02 -5.31 -8.86
C ASP A 80 -16.82 -4.01 -8.06
N GLY A 81 -15.65 -3.81 -7.47
CA GLY A 81 -15.31 -2.64 -6.67
C GLY A 81 -15.58 -2.80 -5.17
N PHE A 82 -16.09 -3.96 -4.71
CA PHE A 82 -16.21 -4.20 -3.27
C PHE A 82 -14.82 -4.37 -2.64
N VAL A 83 -14.56 -3.57 -1.61
CA VAL A 83 -13.31 -3.59 -0.87
C VAL A 83 -13.61 -3.86 0.60
N GLN A 84 -12.86 -4.77 1.21
CA GLN A 84 -13.05 -5.09 2.62
C GLN A 84 -11.78 -5.59 3.31
N PHE A 85 -11.70 -5.40 4.63
CA PHE A 85 -10.76 -6.16 5.45
C PHE A 85 -11.41 -7.41 5.99
N SER A 86 -10.83 -8.57 5.69
CA SER A 86 -11.28 -9.86 6.24
C SER A 86 -10.13 -10.57 6.96
N GLY A 87 -10.46 -11.47 7.88
CA GLY A 87 -9.47 -12.34 8.51
C GLY A 87 -9.02 -13.46 7.56
N GLU A 88 -7.78 -13.91 7.69
CA GLU A 88 -7.31 -15.15 7.06
C GLU A 88 -8.05 -16.36 7.62
N ARG A 89 -8.50 -16.29 8.88
CA ARG A 89 -9.38 -17.27 9.51
C ARG A 89 -10.84 -16.80 9.44
N GLN A 90 -11.70 -17.68 8.97
CA GLN A 90 -13.13 -17.41 8.80
C GLN A 90 -13.80 -17.05 10.15
N GLY A 91 -14.66 -16.03 10.14
CA GLY A 91 -15.50 -15.65 11.28
C GLY A 91 -14.89 -14.71 12.31
N ARG A 92 -13.60 -14.34 12.21
CA ARG A 92 -12.94 -13.43 13.18
C ARG A 92 -13.17 -11.94 12.90
N ILE A 93 -13.22 -11.57 11.62
CA ILE A 93 -13.55 -10.20 11.18
C ILE A 93 -14.83 -10.27 10.36
N VAL A 94 -15.86 -9.58 10.82
CA VAL A 94 -17.19 -9.56 10.19
C VAL A 94 -17.27 -8.36 9.24
N SER A 95 -16.65 -8.51 8.07
CA SER A 95 -16.88 -7.66 6.90
C SER A 95 -17.58 -8.47 5.82
N GLY A 96 -18.38 -7.82 4.99
CA GLY A 96 -19.05 -8.50 3.87
C GLY A 96 -20.09 -7.63 3.21
N ARG A 97 -21.03 -8.29 2.53
CA ARG A 97 -22.26 -7.68 2.06
C ARG A 97 -23.43 -8.15 2.93
N ASP A 98 -24.41 -7.29 3.16
CA ASP A 98 -25.68 -7.69 3.76
C ASP A 98 -26.61 -8.36 2.74
N GLY A 99 -27.85 -8.65 3.15
CA GLY A 99 -28.84 -9.32 2.30
C GLY A 99 -29.25 -8.50 1.06
N ASP A 100 -29.09 -7.18 1.11
CA ASP A 100 -29.37 -6.25 0.02
C ASP A 100 -28.13 -6.00 -0.86
N GLY A 101 -27.03 -6.68 -0.56
CA GLY A 101 -25.76 -6.53 -1.26
C GLY A 101 -24.96 -5.29 -0.83
N GLN A 102 -25.40 -4.52 0.17
CA GLN A 102 -24.68 -3.34 0.64
C GLN A 102 -23.48 -3.72 1.51
N PRO A 103 -22.39 -2.93 1.51
CA PRO A 103 -21.25 -3.19 2.38
C PRO A 103 -21.63 -3.18 3.87
N LYS A 104 -21.17 -4.19 4.60
CA LYS A 104 -21.33 -4.34 6.05
C LYS A 104 -19.97 -4.37 6.73
N GLY A 105 -19.86 -3.71 7.90
CA GLY A 105 -18.65 -3.67 8.71
C GLY A 105 -17.53 -2.90 8.03
N LEU A 106 -16.34 -3.49 7.98
CA LEU A 106 -15.15 -2.93 7.33
C LEU A 106 -15.16 -3.17 5.81
N GLY A 107 -16.27 -2.76 5.17
CA GLY A 107 -16.49 -2.85 3.74
C GLY A 107 -16.90 -1.50 3.13
N LEU A 108 -16.55 -1.29 1.86
CA LEU A 108 -17.00 -0.17 1.02
C LEU A 108 -17.08 -0.56 -0.45
N ILE A 109 -17.70 0.28 -1.28
CA ILE A 109 -17.73 0.12 -2.75
C ILE A 109 -16.85 1.21 -3.37
N ALA A 110 -15.66 0.82 -3.81
CA ALA A 110 -14.77 1.66 -4.60
C ALA A 110 -15.04 1.47 -6.11
N ASN A 111 -14.21 2.09 -6.95
CA ASN A 111 -14.23 1.89 -8.39
C ASN A 111 -14.00 0.41 -8.77
N ARG A 112 -14.67 -0.04 -9.83
CA ARG A 112 -14.49 -1.39 -10.38
C ARG A 112 -13.07 -1.60 -10.87
N LEU A 113 -12.50 -2.77 -10.59
CA LEU A 113 -11.14 -3.10 -11.04
C LEU A 113 -11.03 -3.32 -12.56
N THR A 114 -12.15 -3.56 -13.25
CA THR A 114 -12.23 -3.70 -14.72
C THR A 114 -12.30 -2.38 -15.47
N SER A 115 -12.58 -1.28 -14.76
CA SER A 115 -12.51 0.07 -15.30
C SER A 115 -11.63 0.90 -14.37
N PRO A 116 -10.34 0.51 -14.19
CA PRO A 116 -9.48 1.22 -13.28
C PRO A 116 -9.21 2.61 -13.87
N LEU A 117 -9.46 3.65 -13.09
CA LEU A 117 -9.01 4.99 -13.43
C LEU A 117 -7.49 4.97 -13.32
N ALA A 118 -6.82 4.81 -14.46
CA ALA A 118 -5.36 4.62 -14.55
C ALA A 118 -4.55 5.84 -14.08
N THR A 119 -5.22 6.91 -13.63
CA THR A 119 -4.69 8.23 -13.32
C THR A 119 -4.84 8.66 -11.86
N ASP A 120 -5.64 7.96 -11.05
CA ASP A 120 -6.18 8.54 -9.80
C ASP A 120 -5.44 8.09 -8.52
N GLY A 121 -4.30 7.42 -8.70
CA GLY A 121 -3.45 6.94 -7.61
C GLY A 121 -3.48 5.43 -7.43
N PRO A 122 -2.86 4.93 -6.36
CA PRO A 122 -2.71 3.50 -6.13
C PRO A 122 -4.03 2.87 -5.68
N THR A 123 -4.30 1.65 -6.13
CA THR A 123 -5.43 0.82 -5.69
C THR A 123 -5.20 0.30 -4.26
N PHE A 124 -3.96 0.15 -3.82
CA PHE A 124 -3.62 -0.03 -2.41
C PHE A 124 -2.25 0.57 -2.11
N GLY A 125 -2.03 0.98 -0.87
CA GLY A 125 -0.74 1.48 -0.38
C GLY A 125 -0.34 0.79 0.91
N LEU A 126 0.88 0.29 0.98
CA LEU A 126 1.51 -0.27 2.18
C LEU A 126 2.73 0.57 2.54
N LEU A 127 2.72 1.22 3.69
CA LEU A 127 3.94 1.77 4.30
C LEU A 127 4.40 0.80 5.39
N ALA A 128 5.70 0.51 5.44
CA ALA A 128 6.34 -0.21 6.54
C ALA A 128 7.62 0.51 6.97
N TRP A 129 7.90 0.56 8.26
CA TRP A 129 9.12 1.13 8.85
C TRP A 129 9.66 0.19 9.94
N GLY A 130 10.92 0.36 10.34
CA GLY A 130 11.57 -0.55 11.29
C GLY A 130 11.71 -1.98 10.75
N LEU A 131 12.22 -2.11 9.51
CA LEU A 131 12.22 -3.36 8.73
C LEU A 131 12.90 -4.55 9.43
N ASP A 132 13.74 -4.30 10.43
CA ASP A 132 14.41 -5.34 11.21
C ASP A 132 13.45 -6.22 12.02
N ASP A 133 12.26 -5.71 12.37
CA ASP A 133 11.22 -6.44 13.11
C ASP A 133 10.35 -7.35 12.22
N TYR A 134 10.59 -7.31 10.90
CA TYR A 134 9.87 -8.12 9.92
C TYR A 134 10.62 -9.43 9.68
N LYS A 135 9.84 -10.46 9.34
CA LYS A 135 10.37 -11.80 9.09
C LYS A 135 11.40 -11.77 7.95
N GLU A 136 12.59 -12.29 8.23
CA GLU A 136 13.60 -12.52 7.20
C GLU A 136 13.11 -13.54 6.16
N GLN A 137 13.35 -13.24 4.89
CA GLN A 137 12.97 -14.04 3.74
C GLN A 137 14.19 -14.75 3.17
N VAL A 138 14.42 -15.99 3.63
CA VAL A 138 15.57 -16.81 3.23
C VAL A 138 15.36 -17.50 1.86
N ARG A 139 14.10 -17.76 1.46
CA ARG A 139 13.78 -18.49 0.21
C ARG A 139 13.21 -17.55 -0.84
N ILE A 140 13.83 -17.46 -2.02
CA ILE A 140 13.39 -16.54 -3.08
C ILE A 140 12.27 -17.16 -3.95
N ARG A 141 12.06 -18.47 -3.91
CA ARG A 141 10.99 -19.13 -4.67
C ARG A 141 9.62 -18.53 -4.31
N ASP A 142 8.88 -18.10 -5.32
CA ASP A 142 7.57 -17.42 -5.21
C ASP A 142 7.61 -16.07 -4.46
N THR A 143 8.77 -15.43 -4.43
CA THR A 143 8.99 -14.13 -3.80
C THR A 143 9.51 -13.13 -4.82
N LEU A 144 8.82 -12.01 -4.95
CA LEU A 144 9.31 -10.83 -5.62
C LEU A 144 10.08 -9.97 -4.61
N ALA A 145 11.40 -9.90 -4.77
CA ALA A 145 12.30 -9.23 -3.84
C ALA A 145 12.80 -7.90 -4.42
N PHE A 146 12.60 -6.78 -3.73
CA PHE A 146 13.06 -5.46 -4.18
C PHE A 146 14.36 -5.07 -3.48
N GLY A 147 15.43 -4.90 -4.25
CA GLY A 147 16.73 -4.39 -3.79
C GLY A 147 16.89 -2.88 -4.01
N GLY A 148 18.08 -2.35 -3.70
CA GLY A 148 18.36 -0.91 -3.81
C GLY A 148 18.20 -0.31 -5.21
N HIS A 149 18.36 -1.11 -6.27
CA HIS A 149 18.16 -0.68 -7.66
C HIS A 149 16.69 -0.75 -8.13
N ASP A 150 15.81 -1.38 -7.34
CA ASP A 150 14.40 -1.57 -7.70
C ASP A 150 13.47 -0.56 -7.03
N VAL A 151 14.03 0.40 -6.28
CA VAL A 151 13.27 1.35 -5.46
C VAL A 151 13.52 2.80 -5.86
N TYR A 152 12.49 3.62 -5.71
CA TYR A 152 12.58 5.08 -5.82
C TYR A 152 12.80 5.70 -4.45
N TYR A 153 13.25 6.96 -4.39
CA TYR A 153 13.40 7.70 -3.13
C TYR A 153 12.45 8.90 -3.13
N ARG A 154 11.61 9.01 -2.10
CA ARG A 154 10.68 10.13 -1.86
C ARG A 154 11.16 10.91 -0.65
N ASP A 155 11.58 12.15 -0.88
CA ASP A 155 12.06 13.06 0.16
C ASP A 155 13.10 12.44 1.12
N CYS A 156 13.93 11.56 0.57
CA CYS A 156 15.03 10.88 1.24
C CYS A 156 16.12 10.50 0.22
N THR A 157 17.17 9.89 0.72
CA THR A 157 18.35 9.40 0.03
C THR A 157 18.65 7.96 0.48
N LEU A 158 19.70 7.36 -0.09
CA LEU A 158 20.17 6.04 0.32
C LEU A 158 20.58 6.00 1.82
N GLY A 159 21.04 7.11 2.39
CA GLY A 159 21.62 7.15 3.73
C GLY A 159 20.66 7.50 4.87
N ASP A 160 19.46 7.99 4.57
CA ASP A 160 18.55 8.57 5.58
C ASP A 160 17.10 8.07 5.48
N TRP A 161 16.80 7.09 4.63
CA TRP A 161 15.48 6.48 4.61
C TRP A 161 15.22 5.65 5.88
N SER A 162 13.99 5.69 6.38
CA SER A 162 13.55 4.93 7.56
C SER A 162 12.29 4.09 7.30
N ALA A 163 11.67 4.26 6.13
CA ALA A 163 10.49 3.50 5.73
C ALA A 163 10.53 3.08 4.25
N CYS A 164 9.69 2.11 3.90
CA CYS A 164 9.40 1.73 2.53
C CYS A 164 7.90 1.76 2.24
N ILE A 165 7.57 2.18 1.02
CA ILE A 165 6.22 2.27 0.49
C ILE A 165 6.10 1.26 -0.65
N ILE A 166 5.05 0.45 -0.63
CA ILE A 166 4.61 -0.39 -1.75
C ILE A 166 3.23 0.11 -2.18
N GLU A 167 3.13 0.50 -3.44
CA GLU A 167 1.88 0.92 -4.06
C GLU A 167 1.53 -0.02 -5.20
N GLY A 168 0.29 -0.48 -5.24
CA GLY A 168 -0.23 -1.31 -6.33
C GLY A 168 -1.21 -0.57 -7.19
N PHE A 169 -0.97 -0.55 -8.49
CA PHE A 169 -1.83 0.02 -9.51
C PHE A 169 -2.44 -1.10 -10.33
N VAL A 170 -3.75 -1.11 -10.48
CA VAL A 170 -4.46 -2.12 -11.29
C VAL A 170 -4.56 -1.67 -12.73
N TYR A 171 -4.22 -2.57 -13.65
CA TYR A 171 -4.35 -2.38 -15.09
C TYR A 171 -5.15 -3.52 -15.71
N PRO A 172 -5.79 -3.30 -16.88
CA PRO A 172 -6.33 -4.39 -17.68
C PRO A 172 -5.26 -5.43 -18.00
N ARG A 173 -5.61 -6.72 -18.00
CA ARG A 173 -4.66 -7.83 -18.24
C ARG A 173 -3.87 -7.68 -19.55
N SER A 174 -4.44 -7.04 -20.56
CA SER A 174 -3.78 -6.75 -21.84
C SER A 174 -2.49 -5.93 -21.69
N TYR A 175 -2.26 -5.26 -20.56
CA TYR A 175 -1.01 -4.56 -20.28
C TYR A 175 0.19 -5.50 -20.06
N LEU A 176 -0.04 -6.80 -19.81
CA LEU A 176 1.05 -7.78 -19.76
C LEU A 176 1.86 -7.81 -21.06
N SER A 177 1.21 -7.65 -22.23
CA SER A 177 1.92 -7.63 -23.52
C SER A 177 2.65 -6.32 -23.80
N GLN A 178 2.41 -5.28 -23.00
CA GLN A 178 3.09 -3.99 -23.08
C GLN A 178 4.29 -3.90 -22.13
N GLY A 179 4.45 -4.88 -21.24
CA GLY A 179 5.57 -4.94 -20.32
C GLY A 179 6.89 -5.18 -21.05
N VAL A 180 7.95 -4.56 -20.55
CA VAL A 180 9.33 -4.74 -21.03
C VAL A 180 10.08 -5.58 -20.02
N LEU A 181 10.85 -6.58 -20.47
CA LEU A 181 11.69 -7.36 -19.57
C LEU A 181 12.92 -6.52 -19.14
N SER A 182 13.10 -6.31 -17.85
CA SER A 182 14.24 -5.60 -17.25
C SER A 182 14.65 -6.29 -15.96
N GLY A 183 15.93 -6.65 -15.81
CA GLY A 183 16.44 -7.31 -14.61
C GLY A 183 15.72 -8.64 -14.28
N GLY A 184 15.25 -9.36 -15.31
CA GLY A 184 14.46 -10.60 -15.12
C GLY A 184 13.01 -10.38 -14.67
N ARG A 185 12.52 -9.14 -14.68
CA ARG A 185 11.15 -8.76 -14.31
C ARG A 185 10.44 -8.09 -15.46
N LEU A 186 9.15 -8.31 -15.54
CA LEU A 186 8.31 -7.56 -16.46
C LEU A 186 8.00 -6.20 -15.84
N VAL A 187 8.39 -5.10 -16.49
CA VAL A 187 8.16 -3.74 -16.02
C VAL A 187 7.28 -2.96 -17.00
N LEU A 188 6.43 -2.09 -16.47
CA LEU A 188 5.56 -1.21 -17.24
C LEU A 188 5.94 0.25 -16.95
N PRO A 189 6.60 0.95 -17.90
CA PRO A 189 6.88 2.37 -17.77
C PRO A 189 5.57 3.18 -17.80
N ARG A 190 5.32 4.01 -16.79
CA ARG A 190 4.13 4.84 -16.69
C ARG A 190 4.47 6.25 -16.24
N ARG A 191 3.82 7.23 -16.87
CA ARG A 191 3.92 8.62 -16.47
C ARG A 191 2.87 8.92 -15.40
N PHE A 192 3.29 9.47 -14.27
CA PHE A 192 2.40 9.88 -13.21
C PHE A 192 2.46 11.40 -13.01
N PRO A 193 1.43 12.15 -13.45
CA PRO A 193 1.48 13.62 -13.45
C PRO A 193 1.66 14.21 -12.04
N HIS A 194 1.11 13.54 -11.02
CA HIS A 194 1.14 14.00 -9.62
C HIS A 194 2.32 13.45 -8.81
N TYR A 195 3.17 12.61 -9.39
CA TYR A 195 4.35 12.11 -8.71
C TYR A 195 5.53 13.01 -9.05
N GLN A 196 6.10 13.65 -8.02
CA GLN A 196 7.38 14.31 -8.16
C GLN A 196 8.43 13.25 -8.51
N GLY A 197 9.16 13.49 -9.60
CA GLY A 197 10.19 12.55 -10.05
C GLY A 197 11.25 12.28 -8.99
N PRO A 198 11.81 11.06 -8.97
CA PRO A 198 12.90 10.71 -8.05
C PRO A 198 14.04 11.71 -8.20
N ARG A 199 14.58 12.21 -7.09
CA ARG A 199 15.87 12.91 -7.12
C ARG A 199 16.94 11.85 -7.39
N HIS A 200 17.34 11.69 -8.64
CA HIS A 200 18.46 10.82 -8.98
C HIS A 200 19.72 11.36 -8.29
N THR A 201 20.24 10.62 -7.30
CA THR A 201 21.55 10.86 -6.68
C THR A 201 22.68 10.36 -7.58
N SER A 202 22.62 10.59 -8.89
CA SER A 202 23.83 10.51 -9.71
C SER A 202 24.69 11.71 -9.32
N GLY A 203 25.68 11.45 -8.46
CA GLY A 203 26.53 12.46 -7.85
C GLY A 203 27.09 13.43 -8.88
N LEU A 204 26.82 14.72 -8.67
CA LEU A 204 27.56 15.93 -9.08
C LEU A 204 26.67 17.17 -9.17
N PHE A 205 25.35 17.06 -8.99
CA PHE A 205 24.50 18.24 -8.88
C PHE A 205 24.29 18.63 -7.42
N THR A 206 24.94 19.73 -7.03
CA THR A 206 24.63 20.50 -5.83
C THR A 206 23.13 20.68 -5.67
N PRO A 207 22.58 20.51 -4.45
CA PRO A 207 21.16 20.71 -4.19
C PRO A 207 20.87 22.21 -4.23
N THR A 208 20.64 22.78 -5.42
CA THR A 208 19.96 24.07 -5.51
C THR A 208 18.54 23.85 -5.00
N ARG A 209 18.24 24.43 -3.84
CA ARG A 209 16.91 24.61 -3.24
C ARG A 209 16.02 25.43 -4.20
N ASN A 210 15.64 24.86 -5.34
CA ASN A 210 14.67 25.47 -6.22
C ASN A 210 13.39 24.61 -6.20
N PRO A 211 12.41 24.93 -5.35
CA PRO A 211 11.16 24.17 -5.21
C PRO A 211 10.22 24.34 -6.42
N LEU A 212 10.63 25.04 -7.49
CA LEU A 212 9.82 25.30 -8.68
C LEU A 212 10.17 24.41 -9.89
N LEU A 213 11.11 23.48 -9.76
CA LEU A 213 11.28 22.38 -10.71
C LEU A 213 10.50 21.16 -10.20
N ASP A 214 9.19 21.37 -10.04
CA ASP A 214 8.19 20.31 -9.92
C ASP A 214 8.28 19.44 -11.18
N MET A 215 8.96 18.29 -11.06
CA MET A 215 8.91 17.26 -12.09
C MET A 215 7.53 16.59 -12.07
N GLN A 216 6.51 17.31 -12.55
CA GLN A 216 5.23 16.72 -12.90
C GLN A 216 5.43 15.73 -14.05
N GLY A 217 4.92 14.51 -13.87
CA GLY A 217 4.98 13.47 -14.89
C GLY A 217 6.29 12.71 -14.91
N ALA A 218 6.75 12.25 -13.74
CA ALA A 218 7.83 11.27 -13.64
C ALA A 218 7.48 10.01 -14.43
N LEU A 219 8.45 9.50 -15.20
CA LEU A 219 8.36 8.17 -15.80
C LEU A 219 8.83 7.14 -14.76
N LEU A 220 7.89 6.39 -14.21
CA LEU A 220 8.13 5.36 -13.22
C LEU A 220 7.95 3.98 -13.85
N ASN A 221 8.90 3.08 -13.61
CA ASN A 221 8.80 1.67 -13.97
C ASN A 221 8.07 0.92 -12.87
N LEU A 222 6.89 0.39 -13.19
CA LEU A 222 6.10 -0.48 -12.31
C LEU A 222 6.47 -1.93 -12.56
N THR A 223 6.74 -2.71 -11.53
CA THR A 223 6.94 -4.16 -11.70
C THR A 223 5.59 -4.85 -11.84
N LEU A 224 5.33 -5.49 -12.99
CA LEU A 224 4.08 -6.19 -13.25
C LEU A 224 4.02 -7.52 -12.49
N VAL A 225 2.88 -7.76 -11.86
CA VAL A 225 2.55 -8.93 -11.06
C VAL A 225 1.26 -9.54 -11.61
N ASP A 226 1.38 -10.72 -12.21
CA ASP A 226 0.23 -11.51 -12.64
C ASP A 226 -0.36 -12.26 -11.43
N VAL A 227 -1.54 -11.84 -11.00
CA VAL A 227 -2.27 -12.48 -9.90
C VAL A 227 -3.12 -13.68 -10.38
N GLY A 228 -2.99 -14.10 -11.63
CA GLY A 228 -3.78 -15.19 -12.23
C GLY A 228 -5.22 -14.80 -12.55
N SER A 229 -5.55 -13.50 -12.50
CA SER A 229 -6.86 -12.98 -12.89
C SER A 229 -6.94 -12.87 -14.42
N PRO A 230 -8.04 -13.31 -15.06
CA PRO A 230 -8.21 -13.13 -16.50
C PRO A 230 -8.47 -11.67 -16.90
N TYR A 231 -8.75 -10.78 -15.93
CA TYR A 231 -9.17 -9.40 -16.21
C TYR A 231 -8.10 -8.36 -15.93
N ILE A 232 -7.25 -8.59 -14.92
CA ILE A 232 -6.32 -7.57 -14.41
C ILE A 232 -4.89 -8.06 -14.24
N VAL A 233 -3.98 -7.11 -14.20
CA VAL A 233 -2.58 -7.24 -13.73
C VAL A 233 -2.29 -6.11 -12.75
N ILE A 234 -1.37 -6.31 -11.82
CA ILE A 234 -0.97 -5.28 -10.86
C ILE A 234 0.42 -4.76 -11.23
N GLY A 235 0.58 -3.45 -11.38
CA GLY A 235 1.87 -2.78 -11.42
C GLY A 235 2.27 -2.32 -10.02
N LEU A 236 3.40 -2.81 -9.50
CA LEU A 236 3.95 -2.41 -8.20
C LEU A 236 4.99 -1.30 -8.34
N LEU A 237 4.81 -0.24 -7.57
CA LEU A 237 5.80 0.80 -7.34
C LEU A 237 6.35 0.65 -5.92
N VAL A 238 7.68 0.60 -5.78
CA VAL A 238 8.33 0.54 -4.47
C VAL A 238 9.17 1.78 -4.26
N SER A 239 9.01 2.43 -3.12
CA SER A 239 9.75 3.63 -2.77
C SER A 239 10.30 3.57 -1.35
N ARG A 240 11.37 4.33 -1.09
CA ARG A 240 11.89 4.66 0.22
C ARG A 240 11.41 6.04 0.62
N ALA A 241 11.21 6.23 1.91
CA ALA A 241 10.82 7.51 2.50
C ALA A 241 11.41 7.64 3.90
N THR A 242 11.36 8.85 4.45
CA THR A 242 11.42 9.06 5.90
C THR A 242 10.03 8.90 6.51
N HIS A 243 9.96 8.47 7.77
CA HIS A 243 8.72 8.48 8.54
C HIS A 243 8.84 9.33 9.81
N GLY A 244 7.70 9.89 10.23
CA GLY A 244 7.58 10.65 11.49
C GLY A 244 6.82 9.91 12.58
N PHE A 245 6.54 8.60 12.42
CA PHE A 245 5.85 7.83 13.46
C PHE A 245 6.68 7.71 14.74
N PRO A 246 6.05 7.80 15.92
CA PRO A 246 6.73 7.68 17.21
C PRO A 246 7.20 6.25 17.49
N SER A 247 6.52 5.24 16.95
CA SER A 247 6.92 3.83 17.07
C SER A 247 8.16 3.52 16.24
N THR A 248 9.08 2.73 16.79
CA THR A 248 10.32 2.29 16.11
C THR A 248 10.08 1.39 14.90
N SER A 249 8.97 0.66 14.88
CA SER A 249 8.58 -0.22 13.79
C SER A 249 7.07 -0.30 13.65
N GLY A 250 6.59 -0.52 12.42
CA GLY A 250 5.17 -0.68 12.15
C GLY A 250 4.77 -0.48 10.70
N PHE A 251 3.46 -0.56 10.44
CA PHE A 251 2.93 -0.42 9.09
C PHE A 251 1.55 0.22 9.02
N THR A 252 1.22 0.72 7.82
CA THR A 252 -0.14 1.05 7.43
C THR A 252 -0.47 0.39 6.09
N LEU A 253 -1.57 -0.35 5.99
CA LEU A 253 -2.11 -0.88 4.74
C LEU A 253 -3.44 -0.19 4.44
N ASN A 254 -3.51 0.53 3.33
CA ASN A 254 -4.64 1.37 2.97
C ASN A 254 -5.34 0.88 1.70
N SER A 255 -6.66 1.02 1.69
CA SER A 255 -7.52 0.73 0.54
C SER A 255 -7.67 1.94 -0.37
N PRO A 256 -8.25 1.78 -1.58
CA PRO A 256 -8.78 2.93 -2.30
C PRO A 256 -10.01 3.45 -1.55
N SER A 257 -10.40 4.70 -1.81
CA SER A 257 -11.60 5.29 -1.23
C SER A 257 -12.85 5.01 -2.08
N ASP A 258 -14.02 5.16 -1.46
CA ASP A 258 -15.31 5.31 -2.16
C ASP A 258 -15.67 6.80 -2.37
N MET A 259 -14.66 7.68 -2.41
CA MET A 259 -14.77 9.15 -2.36
C MET A 259 -15.23 9.73 -1.01
N ARG A 260 -15.77 8.91 -0.10
CA ARG A 260 -16.24 9.36 1.22
C ARG A 260 -15.48 8.74 2.36
N HIS A 261 -15.04 7.49 2.20
CA HIS A 261 -14.32 6.71 3.18
C HIS A 261 -13.19 5.93 2.53
N ALA A 262 -12.19 5.58 3.34
CA ALA A 262 -11.19 4.58 3.03
C ALA A 262 -11.05 3.59 4.20
N LEU A 263 -10.43 2.45 3.93
CA LEU A 263 -10.09 1.47 4.95
C LEU A 263 -8.58 1.52 5.22
N ALA A 264 -8.19 1.42 6.49
CA ALA A 264 -6.79 1.22 6.87
C ALA A 264 -6.65 0.08 7.89
N ALA A 265 -5.55 -0.66 7.78
CA ALA A 265 -4.99 -1.46 8.84
C ALA A 265 -3.72 -0.78 9.34
N VAL A 266 -3.63 -0.52 10.63
CA VAL A 266 -2.52 0.22 11.24
C VAL A 266 -1.90 -0.63 12.35
N TYR A 267 -0.58 -0.52 12.46
CA TYR A 267 0.23 -1.21 13.44
C TYR A 267 1.46 -0.34 13.82
N PRO A 268 1.95 -0.39 15.08
CA PRO A 268 1.35 -1.09 16.23
C PRO A 268 0.08 -0.37 16.68
N ASN A 269 -0.66 -0.96 17.63
CA ASN A 269 -1.73 -0.22 18.29
C ASN A 269 -1.11 0.94 19.12
N PRO A 270 -1.36 2.22 18.77
CA PRO A 270 -0.78 3.35 19.48
C PRO A 270 -1.30 3.47 20.92
N THR A 271 -2.46 2.88 21.25
CA THR A 271 -3.04 2.96 22.60
C THR A 271 -2.35 2.06 23.63
N GLY A 272 -1.34 1.28 23.24
CA GLY A 272 -0.74 0.25 24.09
C GLY A 272 0.52 0.60 24.87
N THR A 273 1.11 1.81 24.74
CA THR A 273 2.45 2.06 25.32
C THR A 273 2.73 3.46 25.90
N SER A 274 1.73 4.28 26.25
CA SER A 274 2.01 5.49 27.06
C SER A 274 0.89 5.85 28.03
N ASP A 275 1.23 5.97 29.32
CA ASP A 275 0.46 6.59 30.40
C ASP A 275 0.17 8.11 30.18
N HIS A 276 0.21 8.56 28.92
CA HIS A 276 -0.18 9.90 28.52
C HIS A 276 -1.40 9.77 27.60
N GLU A 277 -2.58 9.83 28.23
CA GLU A 277 -3.86 10.18 27.60
C GLU A 277 -3.79 11.62 27.04
N GLU A 278 -2.98 11.86 26.01
CA GLU A 278 -3.17 13.06 25.19
C GLU A 278 -4.04 12.72 23.97
N ASP A 279 -5.34 12.92 24.21
CA ASP A 279 -6.33 13.39 23.23
C ASP A 279 -6.81 12.42 22.14
N GLY A 280 -6.70 11.09 22.36
CA GLY A 280 -7.50 10.08 21.64
C GLY A 280 -7.44 10.14 20.10
N ARG A 281 -6.32 10.63 19.54
CA ARG A 281 -6.19 10.96 18.12
C ARG A 281 -4.97 10.27 17.52
N VAL A 282 -5.17 9.58 16.39
CA VAL A 282 -4.06 9.03 15.60
C VAL A 282 -3.84 9.92 14.38
N ARG A 283 -2.61 10.41 14.19
CA ARG A 283 -2.19 11.07 12.95
C ARG A 283 -2.00 10.02 11.87
N SER A 284 -2.84 10.03 10.84
CA SER A 284 -2.56 9.30 9.60
C SER A 284 -1.70 10.13 8.66
N LEU A 285 -0.87 9.47 7.86
CA LEU A 285 0.01 10.13 6.89
C LEU A 285 -0.73 11.03 5.92
N ASN A 286 -0.02 12.08 5.49
CA ASN A 286 -0.33 12.90 4.34
C ASN A 286 -0.59 12.01 3.12
N TYR A 287 -1.85 11.89 2.73
CA TYR A 287 -2.17 11.58 1.35
C TYR A 287 -2.02 12.90 0.58
N THR A 288 -0.84 13.17 0.01
CA THR A 288 -0.70 14.24 -1.00
C THR A 288 -1.33 13.79 -2.32
N GLY A 289 -2.58 13.35 -2.28
CA GLY A 289 -3.44 13.35 -3.44
C GLY A 289 -3.99 14.74 -3.59
N GLN A 290 -3.23 15.64 -4.22
CA GLN A 290 -3.83 16.84 -4.82
C GLN A 290 -4.70 16.40 -5.99
N ASN A 291 -5.81 15.74 -5.69
CA ASN A 291 -6.90 15.56 -6.63
C ASN A 291 -7.70 16.86 -6.57
N GLN A 292 -7.33 17.83 -7.41
CA GLN A 292 -8.34 18.79 -7.85
C GLN A 292 -9.42 17.96 -8.54
N ALA A 293 -10.63 17.95 -7.99
CA ALA A 293 -11.78 17.41 -8.69
C ALA A 293 -11.82 18.05 -10.10
N PRO A 294 -12.09 17.28 -11.17
CA PRO A 294 -12.30 17.88 -12.47
C PRO A 294 -13.41 18.92 -12.32
N SER A 295 -13.10 20.17 -12.65
CA SER A 295 -14.10 21.23 -12.76
C SER A 295 -15.17 20.75 -13.74
N ALA A 296 -16.41 20.65 -13.25
CA ALA A 296 -17.59 20.34 -14.04
C ALA A 296 -17.84 21.39 -15.12
#